data_AF-A0A2T0XVP3-F1
#
_entry.id   AF-A0A2T0XVP3-F1
#
_cell.length_a   1.000
_cell.length_b   1.000
_cell.length_c   1.000
_cell.angle_alpha   90.00
_cell.angle_beta   90.00
_cell.angle_gamma   90.00
#
_symmetry.space_group_name_H-M   'P 1'
#
loop_
_entity.id
_entity.type
_entity.pdbx_description
1 polymer ?
#
loop_
_entity_poly.entity_id
_entity_poly.type
_entity_poly.pdbx_seq_one_letter_code
_entity_poly.pdbx_strand_id
1 'polypeptide(L)'
;MGTRRPTETRRFGDTVHEDALRAMLHDDPNDARAFDALADLVRRRAVEPSTEDPLTAPEEEVHRQEAADLAVWSLAEELAGHPKAWRPLLELGRLSVVEDPEGASRRFATATERDRTGGALAESLQILRDAGMPVEALGLGIGHWRVREQTIEVGRQLVLAAIEADRVFEARQHLATLEEHPDADSVASVRPELTAAIEAAEGADVTTPGSPG
;
A
#
# COMPACT_ATOMS: atom_id res chain seq x y z
N MET A 1 -40.10 -20.56 -26.38
CA MET A 1 -40.53 -19.20 -25.98
C MET A 1 -39.76 -18.83 -24.73
N GLY A 2 -38.66 -18.09 -24.90
CA GLY A 2 -37.83 -17.63 -23.79
C GLY A 2 -38.05 -16.14 -23.56
N THR A 3 -38.15 -15.74 -22.29
CA THR A 3 -37.95 -14.35 -21.85
C THR A 3 -37.37 -14.37 -20.44
N ARG A 4 -36.03 -14.37 -20.34
CA ARG A 4 -35.31 -13.86 -19.17
C ARG A 4 -35.02 -12.39 -19.44
N ARG A 5 -35.41 -11.47 -18.54
CA ARG A 5 -34.71 -10.19 -18.29
C ARG A 5 -35.04 -9.67 -16.89
N PRO A 6 -34.05 -9.75 -15.98
CA PRO A 6 -33.75 -8.65 -15.07
C PRO A 6 -32.23 -8.39 -15.07
N THR A 7 -31.74 -7.59 -16.02
CA THR A 7 -30.32 -7.18 -16.09
C THR A 7 -30.15 -5.66 -16.17
N GLU A 8 -31.11 -4.94 -16.77
CA GLU A 8 -31.04 -3.48 -16.96
C GLU A 8 -31.11 -2.70 -15.64
N THR A 9 -31.98 -3.09 -14.70
CA THR A 9 -32.16 -2.35 -13.43
C THR A 9 -30.93 -2.41 -12.53
N ARG A 10 -30.19 -3.52 -12.54
CA ARG A 10 -28.96 -3.67 -11.74
C ARG A 10 -27.84 -2.79 -12.27
N ARG A 11 -27.65 -2.77 -13.60
CA ARG A 11 -26.62 -1.93 -14.25
C ARG A 11 -26.84 -0.44 -14.02
N PHE A 12 -28.09 0.02 -14.03
CA PHE A 12 -28.42 1.42 -13.75
C PHE A 12 -28.15 1.83 -12.28
N GLY A 13 -28.40 0.94 -11.32
CA GLY A 13 -28.08 1.19 -9.91
C GLY A 13 -26.57 1.27 -9.67
N ASP A 14 -25.80 0.40 -10.31
CA ASP A 14 -24.34 0.39 -10.22
C ASP A 14 -23.71 1.66 -10.81
N THR A 15 -24.27 2.22 -11.90
CA THR A 15 -23.79 3.49 -12.48
C THR A 15 -24.03 4.69 -11.55
N VAL A 16 -25.21 4.78 -10.92
CA VAL A 16 -25.50 5.87 -9.97
C VAL A 16 -24.61 5.80 -8.73
N HIS A 17 -24.32 4.58 -8.25
CA HIS A 17 -23.41 4.37 -7.13
C HIS A 17 -21.96 4.72 -7.50
N GLU A 18 -21.50 4.32 -8.69
CA GLU A 18 -20.17 4.68 -9.20
C GLU A 18 -20.00 6.20 -9.33
N ASP A 19 -20.97 6.91 -9.91
CA ASP A 19 -20.92 8.36 -10.06
C ASP A 19 -20.83 9.07 -8.70
N ALA A 20 -21.51 8.56 -7.68
CA ALA A 20 -21.43 9.08 -6.32
C ALA A 20 -20.03 8.88 -5.71
N LEU A 21 -19.42 7.69 -5.89
CA LEU A 21 -18.06 7.42 -5.42
C LEU A 21 -17.03 8.30 -6.13
N ARG A 22 -17.18 8.49 -7.45
CA ARG A 22 -16.34 9.40 -8.24
C ARG A 22 -16.47 10.84 -7.79
N ALA A 23 -17.69 11.31 -7.46
CA ALA A 23 -17.90 12.64 -6.91
C ALA A 23 -17.21 12.80 -5.53
N MET A 24 -17.29 11.79 -4.66
CA MET A 24 -16.57 11.80 -3.38
C MET A 24 -15.04 11.90 -3.59
N LEU A 25 -14.49 11.13 -4.53
CA LEU A 25 -13.05 11.12 -4.82
C LEU A 25 -12.57 12.35 -5.58
N HIS A 26 -13.46 13.04 -6.29
CA HIS A 26 -13.17 14.35 -6.83
C HIS A 26 -12.97 15.38 -5.71
N ASP A 27 -13.77 15.31 -4.65
CA ASP A 27 -13.68 16.23 -3.51
C ASP A 27 -12.54 15.87 -2.55
N ASP A 28 -12.36 14.58 -2.26
CA ASP A 28 -11.22 14.03 -1.52
C ASP A 28 -10.66 12.78 -2.21
N PRO A 29 -9.59 12.93 -3.03
CA PRO A 29 -9.00 11.79 -3.74
C PRO A 29 -8.31 10.79 -2.81
N ASN A 30 -8.24 11.08 -1.52
CA ASN A 30 -7.64 10.23 -0.50
C ASN A 30 -8.68 9.58 0.42
N ASP A 31 -9.99 9.75 0.15
CA ASP A 31 -11.03 9.04 0.88
C ASP A 31 -10.86 7.53 0.68
N ALA A 32 -10.42 6.88 1.75
CA ALA A 32 -10.10 5.47 1.74
C ALA A 32 -11.26 4.59 1.32
N ARG A 33 -12.42 4.86 1.92
CA ARG A 33 -13.61 4.03 1.75
C ARG A 33 -14.19 4.20 0.36
N ALA A 34 -14.17 5.43 -0.16
CA ALA A 34 -14.64 5.70 -1.51
C ALA A 34 -13.74 5.06 -2.56
N PHE A 35 -12.41 5.14 -2.38
CA PHE A 35 -11.45 4.53 -3.29
C PHE A 35 -11.60 3.00 -3.32
N ASP A 36 -11.62 2.36 -2.15
CA ASP A 36 -11.72 0.90 -2.04
C ASP A 36 -13.05 0.39 -2.64
N ALA A 37 -14.16 1.07 -2.35
CA ALA A 37 -15.46 0.71 -2.90
C ALA A 37 -15.51 0.84 -4.43
N LEU A 38 -14.89 1.89 -4.98
CA LEU A 38 -14.83 2.10 -6.44
C LEU A 38 -13.89 1.09 -7.11
N ALA A 39 -12.73 0.82 -6.50
CA ALA A 39 -11.80 -0.22 -6.94
C ALA A 39 -12.49 -1.59 -6.99
N ASP A 40 -13.24 -1.96 -5.95
CA ASP A 40 -14.00 -3.21 -5.91
C ASP A 40 -15.09 -3.28 -7.00
N LEU A 41 -15.72 -2.16 -7.32
CA LEU A 41 -16.71 -2.08 -8.39
C LEU A 41 -16.06 -2.32 -9.76
N VAL A 42 -14.95 -1.64 -10.06
CA VAL A 42 -14.26 -1.81 -11.36
C VAL A 42 -13.59 -3.17 -11.49
N ARG A 43 -13.04 -3.75 -10.41
CA ARG A 43 -12.53 -5.14 -10.37
C ARG A 43 -13.61 -6.14 -10.76
N ARG A 44 -14.77 -6.08 -10.09
CA ARG A 44 -15.90 -6.99 -10.36
C ARG A 44 -16.40 -6.88 -11.79
N ARG A 45 -16.40 -5.67 -12.36
CA ARG A 45 -16.79 -5.44 -13.75
C ARG A 45 -15.78 -6.01 -14.74
N ALA A 46 -14.49 -5.87 -14.47
CA ALA A 46 -13.43 -6.37 -15.34
C ALA A 46 -13.41 -7.90 -15.47
N VAL A 47 -13.88 -8.61 -14.44
CA VAL A 47 -13.95 -10.08 -14.41
C VAL A 47 -15.36 -10.62 -14.69
N GLU A 48 -16.33 -9.76 -15.03
CA GLU A 48 -17.68 -10.21 -15.39
C GLU A 48 -17.60 -11.03 -16.69
N PRO A 49 -18.00 -12.32 -16.69
CA PRO A 49 -17.80 -13.18 -17.84
C PRO A 49 -18.60 -12.68 -19.05
N SER A 50 -17.91 -12.39 -20.15
CA SER A 50 -18.52 -12.36 -21.47
C SER A 50 -19.03 -13.77 -21.79
N THR A 51 -20.12 -13.88 -22.53
CA THR A 51 -20.91 -15.13 -22.70
C THR A 51 -20.20 -16.23 -23.53
N GLU A 52 -18.87 -16.21 -23.70
CA GLU A 52 -18.17 -17.11 -24.63
C GLU A 52 -17.11 -18.02 -23.96
N ASP A 53 -17.28 -19.31 -24.28
CA ASP A 53 -16.43 -20.52 -24.17
C ASP A 53 -16.15 -21.18 -22.78
N PRO A 54 -16.74 -22.37 -22.49
CA PRO A 54 -16.56 -23.15 -21.26
C PRO A 54 -15.25 -23.96 -21.07
N LEU A 55 -14.18 -23.74 -21.82
CA LEU A 55 -13.04 -24.69 -21.90
C LEU A 55 -11.65 -24.19 -21.43
N THR A 56 -11.53 -23.08 -20.69
CA THR A 56 -10.22 -22.44 -20.36
C THR A 56 -9.95 -22.25 -18.85
N ALA A 57 -10.20 -23.26 -18.02
CA ALA A 57 -10.24 -23.08 -16.56
C ALA A 57 -8.97 -22.52 -15.82
N PRO A 58 -7.71 -22.88 -16.15
CA PRO A 58 -6.53 -22.33 -15.43
C PRO A 58 -6.06 -20.97 -15.98
N GLU A 59 -6.09 -20.80 -17.30
CA GLU A 59 -5.70 -19.56 -17.99
C GLU A 59 -6.69 -18.42 -17.65
N GLU A 60 -7.97 -18.75 -17.47
CA GLU A 60 -9.01 -17.79 -17.08
C GLU A 60 -8.76 -17.10 -15.73
N GLU A 61 -8.15 -17.75 -14.72
CA GLU A 61 -7.96 -17.10 -13.42
C GLU A 61 -6.83 -16.07 -13.46
N VAL A 62 -5.70 -16.40 -14.09
CA VAL A 62 -4.58 -15.44 -14.26
C VAL A 62 -5.04 -14.26 -15.12
N HIS A 63 -5.74 -14.51 -16.23
CA HIS A 63 -6.28 -13.44 -17.06
C HIS A 63 -7.37 -12.62 -16.35
N ARG A 64 -8.17 -13.21 -15.46
CA ARG A 64 -9.12 -12.46 -14.63
C ARG A 64 -8.41 -11.56 -13.64
N GLN A 65 -7.35 -12.04 -12.98
CA GLN A 65 -6.57 -11.22 -12.05
C GLN A 65 -5.89 -10.07 -12.78
N GLU A 66 -5.24 -10.33 -13.92
CA GLU A 66 -4.63 -9.30 -14.78
C GLU A 66 -5.66 -8.24 -15.23
N ALA A 67 -6.85 -8.67 -15.65
CA ALA A 67 -7.92 -7.75 -16.04
C ALA A 67 -8.42 -6.90 -14.86
N ALA A 68 -8.55 -7.49 -13.67
CA ALA A 68 -8.94 -6.77 -12.46
C ALA A 68 -7.88 -5.74 -12.05
N ASP A 69 -6.60 -6.10 -12.08
CA ASP A 69 -5.50 -5.21 -11.75
C ASP A 69 -5.34 -4.09 -12.77
N LEU A 70 -5.51 -4.38 -14.07
CA LEU A 70 -5.53 -3.36 -15.12
C LEU A 70 -6.68 -2.36 -14.95
N ALA A 71 -7.85 -2.82 -14.51
CA ALA A 71 -8.98 -1.94 -14.24
C ALA A 71 -8.71 -1.00 -13.05
N VAL A 72 -8.09 -1.50 -11.98
CA VAL A 72 -7.70 -0.66 -10.85
C VAL A 72 -6.54 0.27 -11.20
N TRP A 73 -5.59 -0.20 -12.00
CA TRP A 73 -4.52 0.64 -12.54
C TRP A 73 -5.11 1.84 -13.28
N SER A 74 -6.01 1.60 -14.23
CA SER A 74 -6.64 2.68 -15.01
C SER A 74 -7.41 3.66 -14.12
N LEU A 75 -8.12 3.19 -13.10
CA LEU A 75 -8.80 4.04 -12.13
C LEU A 75 -7.81 4.89 -11.33
N ALA A 76 -6.73 4.27 -10.85
CA ALA A 76 -5.73 4.95 -10.04
C ALA A 76 -4.95 5.99 -10.86
N GLU A 77 -4.66 5.72 -12.14
CA GLU A 77 -4.06 6.70 -13.06
C GLU A 77 -4.96 7.92 -13.29
N GLU A 78 -6.27 7.69 -13.49
CA GLU A 78 -7.26 8.76 -13.64
C GLU A 78 -7.21 9.71 -12.43
N LEU A 79 -7.19 9.15 -11.22
CA LEU A 79 -7.23 9.92 -9.97
C LEU A 79 -5.87 10.51 -9.57
N ALA A 80 -4.76 9.88 -9.95
CA ALA A 80 -3.40 10.33 -9.62
C ALA A 80 -3.04 11.70 -10.23
N GLY A 81 -3.74 12.11 -11.29
CA GLY A 81 -3.62 13.44 -11.89
C GLY A 81 -4.04 14.58 -10.94
N HIS A 82 -4.83 14.30 -9.90
CA HIS A 82 -5.24 15.31 -8.93
C HIS A 82 -4.05 15.73 -8.04
N PRO A 83 -3.74 17.04 -7.87
CA PRO A 83 -2.52 17.51 -7.19
C PRO A 83 -2.37 17.05 -5.73
N LYS A 84 -3.48 16.76 -5.06
CA LYS A 84 -3.51 16.28 -3.66
C LYS A 84 -3.63 14.76 -3.52
N ALA A 85 -3.76 14.03 -4.63
CA ALA A 85 -3.96 12.58 -4.61
C ALA A 85 -2.64 11.89 -4.25
N TRP A 86 -2.54 11.36 -3.03
CA TRP A 86 -1.46 10.48 -2.63
C TRP A 86 -1.92 9.01 -2.61
N ARG A 87 -3.18 8.73 -2.22
CA ARG A 87 -3.70 7.36 -2.16
C ARG A 87 -3.71 6.64 -3.52
N PRO A 88 -4.16 7.25 -4.63
CA PRO A 88 -4.05 6.62 -5.95
C PRO A 88 -2.60 6.33 -6.36
N LEU A 89 -1.63 7.16 -5.93
CA LEU A 89 -0.22 6.88 -6.18
C LEU A 89 0.29 5.67 -5.38
N LEU A 90 -0.21 5.46 -4.15
CA LEU A 90 0.09 4.25 -3.39
C LEU A 90 -0.44 3.00 -4.09
N GLU A 91 -1.67 3.05 -4.61
CA GLU A 91 -2.25 1.90 -5.33
C GLU A 91 -1.47 1.60 -6.61
N LEU A 92 -1.10 2.62 -7.40
CA LEU A 92 -0.24 2.42 -8.56
C LEU A 92 1.13 1.85 -8.17
N GLY A 93 1.72 2.33 -7.07
CA GLY A 93 2.96 1.78 -6.55
C GLY A 93 2.83 0.32 -6.10
N ARG A 94 1.73 -0.03 -5.43
CA ARG A 94 1.42 -1.41 -5.00
C ARG A 94 1.27 -2.36 -6.17
N LEU A 95 0.56 -1.94 -7.22
CA LEU A 95 0.40 -2.73 -8.45
C LEU A 95 1.71 -2.88 -9.22
N SER A 96 2.61 -1.88 -9.16
CA SER A 96 3.86 -1.91 -9.91
C SER A 96 5.07 -2.42 -9.14
N VAL A 97 5.00 -2.65 -7.83
CA VAL A 97 6.20 -2.88 -6.99
C VAL A 97 7.03 -4.09 -7.43
N VAL A 98 6.40 -5.13 -7.96
CA VAL A 98 7.08 -6.35 -8.42
C VAL A 98 7.66 -6.18 -9.84
N GLU A 99 6.90 -5.58 -10.76
CA GLU A 99 7.27 -5.51 -12.18
C GLU A 99 8.08 -4.25 -12.54
N ASP A 100 7.83 -3.14 -11.84
CA ASP A 100 8.50 -1.84 -11.98
C ASP A 100 8.79 -1.24 -10.59
N PRO A 101 9.78 -1.79 -9.85
CA PRO A 101 10.10 -1.31 -8.50
C PRO A 101 10.61 0.14 -8.48
N GLU A 102 11.31 0.56 -9.55
CA GLU A 102 11.82 1.93 -9.66
C GLU A 102 10.67 2.93 -9.86
N GLY A 103 9.70 2.61 -10.73
CA GLY A 103 8.50 3.42 -10.89
C GLY A 103 7.60 3.40 -9.67
N ALA A 104 7.49 2.28 -8.97
CA ALA A 104 6.79 2.22 -7.67
C ALA A 104 7.42 3.22 -6.69
N SER A 105 8.76 3.19 -6.56
CA SER A 105 9.51 4.09 -5.68
C SER A 105 9.30 5.56 -6.00
N ARG A 106 9.27 5.94 -7.30
CA ARG A 106 8.95 7.32 -7.72
C ARG A 106 7.53 7.73 -7.32
N ARG A 107 6.55 6.84 -7.49
CA ARG A 107 5.15 7.09 -7.09
C ARG A 107 5.02 7.26 -5.58
N PHE A 108 5.69 6.41 -4.79
CA PHE A 108 5.72 6.53 -3.32
C PHE A 108 6.37 7.81 -2.83
N ALA A 109 7.47 8.25 -3.46
CA ALA A 109 8.09 9.53 -3.17
C ALA A 109 7.12 10.70 -3.45
N THR A 110 6.46 10.70 -4.60
CA THR A 110 5.45 11.72 -4.93
C THR A 110 4.25 11.67 -3.96
N ALA A 111 3.79 10.49 -3.56
CA ALA A 111 2.71 10.32 -2.58
C ALA A 111 3.10 10.94 -1.24
N THR A 112 4.33 10.67 -0.79
CA THR A 112 4.91 11.22 0.44
C THR A 112 5.01 12.74 0.41
N GLU A 113 5.40 13.33 -0.72
CA GLU A 113 5.45 14.80 -0.87
C GLU A 113 4.06 15.45 -0.80
N ARG A 114 3.02 14.74 -1.24
CA ARG A 114 1.63 15.23 -1.24
C ARG A 114 0.96 15.10 0.14
N ASP A 115 1.44 14.22 1.00
CA ASP A 115 0.92 14.02 2.36
C ASP A 115 1.88 14.49 3.45
N ARG A 116 1.52 15.58 4.13
CA ARG A 116 2.31 16.13 5.23
C ARG A 116 2.15 15.36 6.54
N THR A 117 1.08 14.57 6.68
CA THR A 117 0.82 13.82 7.92
C THR A 117 1.74 12.61 8.05
N GLY A 118 2.30 12.13 6.94
CA GLY A 118 3.15 10.95 6.90
C GLY A 118 2.39 9.63 6.82
N GLY A 119 1.07 9.65 6.65
CA GLY A 119 0.28 8.45 6.36
C GLY A 119 0.69 7.81 5.04
N ALA A 120 0.89 8.60 3.98
CA ALA A 120 1.35 8.08 2.70
C ALA A 120 2.75 7.47 2.79
N LEU A 121 3.63 8.07 3.60
CA LEU A 121 4.96 7.54 3.86
C LEU A 121 4.88 6.23 4.62
N ALA A 122 4.15 6.17 5.73
CA ALA A 122 3.99 4.96 6.52
C ALA A 122 3.45 3.78 5.68
N GLU A 123 2.42 4.03 4.87
CA GLU A 123 1.82 3.01 4.01
C GLU A 123 2.78 2.60 2.87
N SER A 124 3.53 3.55 2.27
CA SER A 124 4.57 3.22 1.27
C SER A 124 5.67 2.33 1.86
N LEU A 125 6.12 2.62 3.09
CA LEU A 125 7.12 1.81 3.79
C LEU A 125 6.61 0.40 4.03
N GLN A 126 5.36 0.27 4.47
CA GLN A 126 4.73 -1.03 4.66
C GLN A 126 4.64 -1.81 3.34
N ILE A 127 4.19 -1.17 2.24
CA ILE A 127 4.09 -1.83 0.94
C ILE A 127 5.46 -2.36 0.46
N LEU A 128 6.51 -1.56 0.60
CA LEU A 128 7.87 -1.97 0.23
C LEU A 128 8.37 -3.13 1.11
N ARG A 129 8.12 -3.07 2.42
CA ARG A 129 8.47 -4.17 3.34
C ARG A 129 7.74 -5.46 2.99
N ASP A 130 6.42 -5.40 2.79
CA ASP A 130 5.59 -6.55 2.42
C ASP A 130 6.01 -7.15 1.07
N ALA A 131 6.59 -6.33 0.18
CA ALA A 131 7.17 -6.77 -1.09
C ALA A 131 8.60 -7.35 -0.96
N GLY A 132 9.16 -7.45 0.25
CA GLY A 132 10.53 -7.93 0.49
C GLY A 132 11.61 -6.92 0.10
N MET A 133 11.28 -5.63 0.11
CA MET A 133 12.16 -4.50 -0.26
C MET A 133 12.44 -3.58 0.94
N PRO A 134 12.95 -4.09 2.08
CA PRO A 134 13.15 -3.29 3.29
C PRO A 134 14.26 -2.24 3.13
N VAL A 135 15.25 -2.47 2.26
CA VAL A 135 16.32 -1.50 1.98
C VAL A 135 15.78 -0.27 1.24
N GLU A 136 14.90 -0.49 0.27
CA GLU A 136 14.21 0.56 -0.47
C GLU A 136 13.26 1.33 0.46
N ALA A 137 12.55 0.63 1.36
CA ALA A 137 11.75 1.27 2.40
C ALA A 137 12.61 2.21 3.26
N LEU A 138 13.76 1.76 3.75
CA LEU A 138 14.68 2.62 4.50
C LEU A 138 15.13 3.84 3.70
N GLY A 139 15.50 3.64 2.43
CA GLY A 139 15.91 4.73 1.53
C GLY A 139 14.83 5.81 1.39
N LEU A 140 13.58 5.40 1.18
CA LEU A 140 12.45 6.30 1.09
C LEU A 140 12.20 7.04 2.42
N GLY A 141 12.18 6.28 3.53
CA GLY A 141 11.85 6.80 4.86
C GLY A 141 12.89 7.78 5.40
N ILE A 142 14.19 7.50 5.28
CA ILE A 142 15.27 8.39 5.75
C ILE A 142 15.20 9.76 5.05
N GLY A 143 14.84 9.79 3.77
CA GLY A 143 14.73 11.04 3.00
C GLY A 143 13.55 11.94 3.40
N HIS A 144 12.48 11.35 3.94
CA HIS A 144 11.19 12.02 4.08
C HIS A 144 10.63 12.04 5.50
N TRP A 145 11.21 11.29 6.44
CA TRP A 145 10.72 11.23 7.81
C TRP A 145 10.98 12.53 8.56
N ARG A 146 9.90 13.10 9.12
CA ARG A 146 9.92 14.29 9.97
C ARG A 146 9.29 13.94 11.31
N VAL A 147 10.10 13.44 12.24
CA VAL A 147 9.65 12.87 13.52
C VAL A 147 8.76 13.78 14.37
N ARG A 148 8.87 15.11 14.24
CA ARG A 148 8.04 16.04 15.02
C ARG A 148 6.72 16.42 14.35
N GLU A 149 6.57 16.08 13.08
CA GLU A 149 5.47 16.55 12.21
C GLU A 149 4.56 15.41 11.75
N GLN A 150 5.13 14.22 11.56
CA GLN A 150 4.45 13.06 11.00
C GLN A 150 4.03 12.07 12.08
N THR A 151 3.09 11.19 11.74
CA THR A 151 2.60 10.16 12.65
C THR A 151 3.73 9.23 13.15
N ILE A 152 3.54 8.67 14.34
CA ILE A 152 4.46 7.67 14.91
C ILE A 152 4.60 6.41 14.05
N GLU A 153 3.61 6.12 13.18
CA GLU A 153 3.63 4.92 12.34
C GLU A 153 4.79 4.96 11.34
N VAL A 154 5.21 6.14 10.87
CA VAL A 154 6.40 6.26 10.02
C VAL A 154 7.65 5.72 10.74
N GLY A 155 7.82 6.12 12.00
CA GLY A 155 8.94 5.65 12.82
C GLY A 155 8.85 4.15 13.12
N ARG A 156 7.64 3.65 13.42
CA ARG A 156 7.39 2.22 13.61
C ARG A 156 7.81 1.41 12.37
N GLN A 157 7.38 1.84 11.19
CA GLN A 157 7.72 1.19 9.91
C GLN A 157 9.22 1.25 9.60
N LEU A 158 9.90 2.35 9.93
CA LEU A 158 11.36 2.48 9.77
C LEU A 158 12.15 1.52 10.66
N VAL A 159 11.74 1.36 11.93
CA VAL A 159 12.36 0.39 12.83
C VAL A 159 12.21 -1.02 12.28
N LEU A 160 11.00 -1.38 11.83
CA LEU A 160 10.72 -2.70 11.28
C LEU A 160 11.47 -2.94 9.95
N ALA A 161 11.54 -1.96 9.06
CA ALA A 161 12.34 -2.04 7.83
C ALA A 161 13.82 -2.25 8.14
N ALA A 162 14.37 -1.60 9.18
CA ALA A 162 15.75 -1.78 9.59
C ALA A 162 16.01 -3.19 10.13
N ILE A 163 15.07 -3.76 10.88
CA ILE A 163 15.16 -5.15 11.35
C ILE A 163 15.15 -6.13 10.16
N GLU A 164 14.22 -5.96 9.23
CA GLU A 164 14.09 -6.83 8.05
C GLU A 164 15.27 -6.73 7.08
N ALA A 165 15.93 -5.57 7.04
CA ALA A 165 17.16 -5.36 6.29
C ALA A 165 18.42 -5.86 7.01
N ASP A 166 18.29 -6.51 8.18
CA ASP A 166 19.40 -6.96 9.04
C ASP A 166 20.31 -5.80 9.52
N ARG A 167 19.71 -4.63 9.75
CA ARG A 167 20.36 -3.39 10.19
C ARG A 167 19.93 -3.02 11.60
N VAL A 168 20.08 -3.96 12.53
CA VAL A 168 19.65 -3.85 13.94
C VAL A 168 20.17 -2.57 14.63
N PHE A 169 21.42 -2.17 14.35
CA PHE A 169 21.96 -0.94 14.90
C PHE A 169 21.15 0.30 14.48
N GLU A 170 20.74 0.37 13.23
CA GLU A 170 19.90 1.46 12.72
C GLU A 170 18.47 1.37 13.25
N ALA A 171 17.93 0.16 13.44
CA ALA A 171 16.65 -0.03 14.09
C ALA A 171 16.62 0.62 15.50
N ARG A 172 17.70 0.46 16.28
CA ARG A 172 17.84 1.13 17.58
C ARG A 172 17.93 2.65 17.44
N GLN A 173 18.64 3.16 16.44
CA GLN A 173 18.74 4.60 16.19
C GLN A 173 17.37 5.18 15.82
N HIS A 174 16.62 4.52 14.93
CA HIS A 174 15.28 4.94 14.55
C HIS A 174 14.31 4.90 15.74
N LEU A 175 14.40 3.89 16.61
CA LEU A 175 13.60 3.84 17.83
C LEU A 175 13.94 5.01 18.77
N ALA A 176 15.23 5.30 18.97
CA ALA A 176 15.66 6.44 19.78
C ALA A 176 15.19 7.78 19.20
N THR A 177 15.22 7.94 17.87
CA THR A 177 14.66 9.13 17.21
C THR A 177 13.15 9.21 17.41
N LEU A 178 12.42 8.09 17.30
CA LEU A 178 10.97 8.06 17.52
C LEU A 178 10.58 8.51 18.93
N GLU A 179 11.42 8.29 19.94
CA GLU A 179 11.23 8.79 21.30
C GLU A 179 11.25 10.32 21.41
N GLU A 180 11.73 11.04 20.39
CA GLU A 180 11.69 12.50 20.31
C GLU A 180 10.34 13.06 19.78
N HIS A 181 9.42 12.18 19.36
CA HIS A 181 8.10 12.55 18.85
C HIS A 181 7.27 13.25 19.96
N PRO A 182 6.52 14.32 19.64
CA PRO A 182 5.78 15.11 20.64
C PRO A 182 4.66 14.35 21.37
N ASP A 183 4.06 13.36 20.72
CA ASP A 183 3.07 12.46 21.32
C ASP A 183 3.73 11.27 22.04
N ALA A 184 4.17 11.52 23.27
CA ALA A 184 4.86 10.53 24.10
C ALA A 184 3.98 9.32 24.48
N ASP A 185 2.67 9.51 24.62
CA ASP A 185 1.74 8.43 24.98
C ASP A 185 1.61 7.42 23.83
N SER A 186 1.46 7.92 22.60
CA SER A 186 1.45 7.07 21.42
C SER A 186 2.78 6.33 21.24
N VAL A 187 3.92 7.00 21.44
CA VAL A 187 5.24 6.32 21.40
C VAL A 187 5.36 5.25 22.48
N ALA A 188 4.95 5.54 23.71
CA ALA A 188 5.00 4.59 24.81
C ALA A 188 4.16 3.34 24.55
N SER A 189 3.10 3.43 23.75
CA SER A 189 2.26 2.30 23.37
C SER A 189 2.96 1.31 22.41
N VAL A 190 3.78 1.82 21.48
CA VAL A 190 4.48 0.99 20.47
C VAL A 190 5.89 0.58 20.88
N ARG A 191 6.52 1.31 21.81
CA ARG A 191 7.90 1.06 22.25
C ARG A 191 8.15 -0.39 22.68
N PRO A 192 7.32 -1.04 23.52
CA PRO A 192 7.59 -2.39 23.99
C PRO A 192 7.63 -3.42 22.84
N GLU A 193 6.73 -3.28 21.87
CA GLU A 193 6.70 -4.12 20.67
C GLU A 193 8.00 -3.99 19.89
N LEU A 194 8.42 -2.74 19.61
CA LEU A 194 9.62 -2.45 18.82
C LEU A 194 10.90 -2.89 19.53
N THR A 195 11.02 -2.66 20.84
CA THR A 195 12.17 -3.14 21.63
C THR A 195 12.28 -4.65 21.56
N ALA A 196 11.18 -5.38 21.77
CA ALA A 196 11.19 -6.85 21.71
C ALA A 196 11.56 -7.36 20.32
N ALA A 197 11.11 -6.70 19.24
CA ALA A 197 11.47 -7.06 17.87
C ALA A 197 12.96 -6.87 17.58
N ILE A 198 13.56 -5.77 18.06
CA ILE A 198 15.00 -5.51 17.95
C ILE A 198 15.80 -6.58 18.72
N GLU A 199 15.42 -6.85 19.96
CA GLU A 199 16.10 -7.86 20.82
C GLU A 199 16.04 -9.27 20.21
N ALA A 200 14.90 -9.63 19.61
CA ALA A 200 14.74 -10.90 18.92
C ALA A 200 15.69 -11.03 17.71
N ALA A 201 15.83 -9.95 16.92
CA ALA A 201 16.75 -9.91 15.78
C ALA A 201 18.21 -10.04 16.22
N GLU A 202 18.60 -9.39 17.33
CA GLU A 202 19.94 -9.54 17.92
C GLU A 202 20.26 -10.97 18.35
N GLY A 203 19.30 -11.63 19.00
CA GLY A 203 19.47 -13.01 19.45
C GLY A 203 19.58 -14.01 18.29
N ALA A 204 18.91 -13.74 17.16
CA ALA A 204 18.98 -14.59 15.98
C ALA A 204 20.37 -14.56 15.32
N ASP A 205 21.01 -13.39 15.27
CA ASP A 205 22.34 -13.21 14.67
C ASP A 205 23.43 -13.95 15.48
N VAL A 206 23.32 -13.97 16.82
CA VAL A 206 24.24 -14.69 17.71
C VAL A 206 24.11 -16.22 17.61
N THR A 207 22.98 -16.74 17.14
CA THR A 207 22.66 -18.18 17.17
C THR A 207 22.98 -18.91 15.86
N THR A 208 23.63 -18.28 14.87
CA THR A 208 24.12 -18.96 13.66
C THR A 208 25.60 -19.35 13.84
N PRO A 209 25.94 -20.58 14.29
CA PRO A 209 27.33 -21.01 14.34
C PRO A 209 27.75 -21.36 12.92
N GLY A 210 28.82 -20.75 12.44
CA GLY A 210 29.36 -21.01 11.10
C GLY A 210 29.46 -22.50 10.79
N SER A 211 28.92 -22.90 9.64
CA SER A 211 29.16 -24.21 9.06
C SER A 211 30.68 -24.45 8.98
N PRO A 212 31.21 -25.51 9.61
CA PRO A 212 32.57 -25.95 9.32
C PRO A 212 32.57 -26.55 7.91
N GLY A 213 33.57 -26.17 7.11
CA GLY A 213 33.73 -26.56 5.71
C GLY A 213 34.12 -28.01 5.48
#